data_AF-A0A1Q9W158-F1
#
_entry.id   AF-A0A1Q9W158-F1
#
_cell.length_a   1.000
_cell.length_b   1.000
_cell.length_c   1.000
_cell.angle_alpha   90.00
_cell.angle_beta   90.00
_cell.angle_gamma   90.00
#
_symmetry.space_group_name_H-M   'P 1'
#
loop_
_entity.id
_entity.type
_entity.pdbx_description
1 polymer ?
#
loop_
_entity_poly.entity_id
_entity_poly.type
_entity_poly.pdbx_seq_one_letter_code
_entity_poly.pdbx_strand_id
1 'polypeptide(L)'
;MQLSGMKARCILATARAIADGVLDSQTLTDLDDVELRRRLTAIPGIGRWTADWVMIRWFDRPLVAAGDLGVRKAVRWLHDLPEMPSERTVRELTAHWGEHAAVIQAAVMEAFNRRLPTGRLQ
;
A
#
# COMPACT_ATOMS: atom_id res chain seq x y z
N MET A 1 -18.27 -0.47 -15.48
CA MET A 1 -16.93 -1.10 -15.47
C MET A 1 -17.10 -2.57 -15.11
N GLN A 2 -16.72 -3.52 -15.97
CA GLN A 2 -16.76 -4.96 -15.64
C GLN A 2 -15.44 -5.36 -14.94
N LEU A 3 -15.51 -6.26 -13.95
CA LEU A 3 -14.32 -6.79 -13.28
C LEU A 3 -13.57 -7.76 -14.22
N SER A 4 -12.23 -7.70 -14.23
CA SER A 4 -11.46 -8.72 -14.93
C SER A 4 -11.59 -10.07 -14.21
N GLY A 5 -11.46 -11.18 -14.95
CA GLY A 5 -11.54 -12.51 -14.36
C GLY A 5 -10.54 -12.73 -13.22
N MET A 6 -9.35 -12.11 -13.28
CA MET A 6 -8.38 -12.17 -12.18
C MET A 6 -8.86 -11.43 -10.93
N LYS A 7 -9.45 -10.23 -11.09
CA LYS A 7 -10.01 -9.47 -9.96
C LYS A 7 -11.18 -10.19 -9.31
N ALA A 8 -12.07 -10.79 -10.12
CA ALA A 8 -13.17 -11.60 -9.61
C ALA A 8 -12.66 -12.81 -8.81
N ARG A 9 -11.66 -13.55 -9.32
CA ARG A 9 -11.03 -14.66 -8.59
C ARG A 9 -10.37 -14.22 -7.30
N CYS A 10 -9.67 -13.09 -7.30
CA CYS A 10 -9.05 -12.53 -6.10
C CYS A 10 -10.12 -12.24 -5.03
N ILE A 11 -11.22 -11.57 -5.39
CA ILE A 11 -12.31 -11.26 -4.46
C ILE A 11 -12.91 -12.54 -3.88
N LEU A 12 -13.21 -13.53 -4.72
CA LEU A 12 -13.76 -14.82 -4.27
C LEU A 12 -12.80 -15.59 -3.37
N ALA A 13 -11.50 -15.59 -3.69
CA ALA A 13 -10.47 -16.24 -2.87
C ALA A 13 -10.33 -15.57 -1.51
N THR A 14 -10.31 -14.23 -1.46
CA THR A 14 -10.30 -13.48 -0.20
C THR A 14 -11.55 -13.76 0.63
N ALA A 15 -12.74 -13.75 0.01
CA ALA A 15 -14.00 -14.00 0.71
C ALA A 15 -14.03 -15.42 1.33
N ARG A 16 -13.55 -16.44 0.59
CA ARG A 16 -13.40 -17.79 1.11
C ARG A 16 -12.42 -17.87 2.27
N ALA A 17 -11.24 -17.24 2.13
CA ALA A 17 -10.24 -17.23 3.19
C ALA A 17 -10.77 -16.59 4.49
N ILE A 18 -11.63 -15.56 4.39
CA ILE A 18 -12.31 -14.96 5.54
C ILE A 18 -13.36 -15.93 6.11
N ALA A 19 -14.23 -16.49 5.26
CA ALA A 19 -15.29 -17.42 5.68
C ALA A 19 -14.74 -18.69 6.36
N ASP A 20 -13.59 -19.18 5.90
CA ASP A 20 -12.91 -20.36 6.43
C ASP A 20 -12.05 -20.04 7.66
N GLY A 21 -11.99 -18.78 8.12
CA GLY A 21 -11.20 -18.34 9.28
C GLY A 21 -9.68 -18.27 9.02
N VAL A 22 -9.23 -18.43 7.78
CA VAL A 22 -7.82 -18.29 7.38
C VAL A 22 -7.35 -16.83 7.47
N LEU A 23 -8.24 -15.91 7.11
CA LEU A 23 -8.10 -14.47 7.35
C LEU A 23 -9.09 -14.02 8.41
N ASP A 24 -8.77 -14.26 9.67
CA ASP A 24 -9.52 -13.70 10.77
C ASP A 24 -8.87 -12.38 11.24
N SER A 25 -9.64 -11.29 11.22
CA SER A 25 -9.14 -9.96 11.56
C SER A 25 -8.55 -9.86 12.98
N GLN A 26 -9.11 -10.61 13.95
CA GLN A 26 -8.62 -10.56 15.33
C GLN A 26 -7.22 -11.17 15.41
N THR A 27 -7.05 -12.38 14.88
CA THR A 27 -5.74 -13.05 14.86
C THR A 27 -4.70 -12.37 13.96
N LEU A 28 -5.12 -11.74 12.86
CA LEU A 28 -4.21 -11.03 11.96
C LEU A 28 -3.64 -9.74 12.54
N THR A 29 -4.35 -9.11 13.48
CA THR A 29 -3.95 -7.82 14.06
C THR A 29 -2.70 -7.97 14.93
N ASP A 30 -2.54 -9.09 15.62
CA ASP A 30 -1.41 -9.36 16.52
C ASP A 30 -0.15 -9.87 15.79
N LEU A 31 -0.24 -10.15 14.48
CA LEU A 31 0.91 -10.60 13.71
C LEU A 31 1.94 -9.48 13.52
N ASP A 32 3.21 -9.86 13.36
CA ASP A 32 4.21 -8.92 12.86
C ASP A 32 3.99 -8.60 11.37
N ASP A 33 4.63 -7.53 10.90
CA ASP A 33 4.47 -7.04 9.53
C ASP A 33 4.94 -8.03 8.45
N VAL A 34 5.88 -8.93 8.78
CA VAL A 34 6.40 -9.94 7.85
C VAL A 34 5.38 -11.05 7.67
N GLU A 35 4.85 -11.57 8.76
CA GLU A 35 3.88 -12.66 8.75
C GLU A 35 2.52 -12.19 8.23
N LEU A 36 2.04 -11.00 8.64
CA LEU A 36 0.81 -10.41 8.12
C LEU A 36 0.88 -10.26 6.59
N ARG A 37 1.99 -9.72 6.08
CA ARG A 37 2.22 -9.60 4.64
C ARG A 37 2.24 -10.96 3.97
N ARG A 38 2.94 -11.95 4.54
CA ARG A 38 3.02 -13.31 3.99
C ARG A 38 1.62 -13.90 3.84
N ARG A 39 0.77 -13.79 4.86
CA ARG A 39 -0.63 -14.24 4.86
C ARG A 39 -1.45 -13.56 3.76
N LEU A 40 -1.35 -12.23 3.66
CA LEU A 40 -2.07 -11.47 2.62
C LEU A 40 -1.63 -11.88 1.21
N THR A 41 -0.33 -12.02 0.98
CA THR A 41 0.22 -12.38 -0.35
C THR A 41 0.02 -13.84 -0.72
N ALA A 42 -0.40 -14.70 0.21
CA ALA A 42 -0.78 -16.07 -0.11
C ALA A 42 -2.11 -16.15 -0.89
N ILE A 43 -2.90 -15.08 -0.90
CA ILE A 43 -4.18 -15.02 -1.61
C ILE A 43 -3.94 -14.76 -3.09
N PRO A 44 -4.45 -15.62 -3.99
CA PRO A 44 -4.29 -15.44 -5.43
C PRO A 44 -4.76 -14.06 -5.90
N GLY A 45 -3.85 -13.29 -6.50
CA GLY A 45 -4.12 -11.94 -7.01
C GLY A 45 -3.75 -10.82 -6.05
N ILE A 46 -3.37 -11.10 -4.80
CA ILE A 46 -2.82 -10.12 -3.86
C ILE A 46 -1.29 -10.14 -3.96
N GLY A 47 -0.75 -9.16 -4.67
CA GLY A 47 0.70 -8.89 -4.69
C GLY A 47 1.13 -8.02 -3.51
N ARG A 48 2.45 -7.84 -3.36
CA ARG A 48 3.04 -7.03 -2.29
C ARG A 48 2.51 -5.60 -2.24
N TRP A 49 2.30 -4.98 -3.41
CA TRP A 49 1.72 -3.64 -3.50
C TRP A 49 0.33 -3.56 -2.85
N THR A 50 -0.56 -4.51 -3.14
CA THR A 50 -1.90 -4.57 -2.54
C THR A 50 -1.80 -4.86 -1.05
N ALA A 51 -0.92 -5.78 -0.65
CA ALA A 51 -0.72 -6.13 0.76
C ALA A 51 -0.22 -4.93 1.58
N ASP A 52 0.74 -4.15 1.08
CA ASP A 52 1.20 -2.90 1.71
C ASP A 52 0.02 -1.96 2.00
N TRP A 53 -0.83 -1.73 1.01
CA TRP A 53 -2.00 -0.86 1.18
C TRP A 53 -3.02 -1.41 2.16
N VAL A 54 -3.28 -2.71 2.17
CA VAL A 54 -4.17 -3.35 3.15
C VAL A 54 -3.60 -3.19 4.56
N MET A 55 -2.30 -3.45 4.76
CA MET A 55 -1.64 -3.29 6.05
C MET A 55 -1.75 -1.85 6.58
N ILE A 56 -1.52 -0.85 5.72
CA ILE A 56 -1.58 0.57 6.10
C ILE A 56 -3.01 1.02 6.42
N ARG A 57 -4.01 0.59 5.63
CA ARG A 57 -5.38 1.13 5.70
C ARG A 57 -6.33 0.34 6.58
N TRP A 58 -6.06 -0.95 6.80
CA TRP A 58 -6.95 -1.84 7.54
C TRP A 58 -6.36 -2.31 8.87
N PHE A 59 -5.02 -2.39 8.94
CA PHE A 59 -4.32 -2.84 10.15
C PHE A 59 -3.49 -1.72 10.79
N ASP A 60 -3.74 -0.47 10.40
CA ASP A 60 -3.09 0.74 10.92
C ASP A 60 -1.56 0.65 11.02
N ARG A 61 -0.93 -0.11 10.11
CA ARG A 61 0.52 -0.29 10.13
C ARG A 61 1.19 1.02 9.74
N PRO A 62 2.14 1.52 10.56
CA PRO A 62 2.86 2.77 10.29
C PRO A 62 3.93 2.55 9.21
N LEU A 63 3.49 2.21 8.00
CA LEU A 63 4.32 1.87 6.87
C LEU A 63 4.10 2.84 5.71
N VAL A 64 5.08 2.88 4.82
CA VAL A 64 4.99 3.54 3.52
C VAL A 64 4.84 2.46 2.44
N ALA A 65 3.84 2.62 1.56
CA ALA A 65 3.64 1.80 0.37
C ALA A 65 4.68 2.17 -0.70
N ALA A 66 5.96 1.93 -0.40
CA ALA A 66 7.10 2.41 -1.18
C ALA A 66 7.12 1.90 -2.64
N GLY A 67 6.44 0.78 -2.92
CA GLY A 67 6.30 0.23 -4.27
C GLY A 67 5.25 0.94 -5.11
N ASP A 68 4.41 1.79 -4.51
CA ASP A 68 3.35 2.52 -5.19
C ASP A 68 3.89 3.66 -6.04
N LEU A 69 3.47 3.73 -7.31
CA LEU A 69 3.95 4.76 -8.23
C LEU A 69 3.51 6.17 -7.83
N GLY A 70 2.32 6.33 -7.24
CA GLY A 70 1.83 7.60 -6.72
C GLY A 70 2.64 8.07 -5.51
N VAL A 71 2.91 7.16 -4.56
CA VAL A 71 3.79 7.43 -3.42
C VAL A 71 5.20 7.81 -3.90
N ARG A 72 5.78 7.05 -4.83
CA ARG A 72 7.11 7.35 -5.40
C ARG A 72 7.15 8.73 -6.08
N LYS A 73 6.10 9.11 -6.82
CA LYS A 73 5.96 10.46 -7.40
C LYS A 73 5.90 11.55 -6.34
N ALA A 74 5.14 11.33 -5.28
CA ALA A 74 4.98 12.29 -4.19
C ALA A 74 6.28 12.44 -3.38
N VAL A 75 6.99 11.35 -3.10
CA VAL A 75 8.30 11.36 -2.42
C VAL A 75 9.38 12.01 -3.30
N ARG A 76 9.40 11.72 -4.60
CA ARG A 76 10.28 12.41 -5.56
C ARG A 76 10.09 13.92 -5.48
N TRP A 77 8.84 14.38 -5.47
CA TRP A 77 8.51 15.80 -5.35
C TRP A 77 8.91 16.39 -4.01
N LEU A 78 8.64 15.70 -2.90
CA LEU A 78 8.97 16.16 -1.55
C LEU A 78 10.48 16.40 -1.35
N HIS A 79 11.31 15.53 -1.93
CA HIS A 79 12.77 15.56 -1.80
C HIS A 79 13.50 16.21 -3.00
N ASP A 80 12.75 16.84 -3.92
CA ASP A 80 13.28 17.46 -5.15
C ASP A 80 14.25 16.56 -5.93
N LEU A 81 13.92 15.27 -6.07
CA LEU A 81 14.82 14.30 -6.69
C LEU A 81 14.75 14.41 -8.22
N PRO A 82 15.90 14.36 -8.92
CA PRO A 82 15.94 14.49 -10.37
C PRO A 82 15.23 13.31 -11.08
N GLU A 83 15.38 12.10 -10.53
CA GLU A 83 14.85 10.86 -11.10
C GLU A 83 13.81 10.20 -10.18
N MET A 84 13.10 9.20 -10.71
CA MET A 84 12.14 8.43 -9.92
C MET A 84 12.88 7.56 -8.90
N PRO A 85 12.73 7.78 -7.57
CA PRO A 85 13.43 6.98 -6.57
C PRO A 85 12.99 5.52 -6.68
N SER A 86 13.93 4.59 -6.49
CA SER A 86 13.62 3.16 -6.37
C SER A 86 12.73 2.90 -5.14
N GLU A 87 12.07 1.74 -5.08
CA GLU A 87 11.33 1.37 -3.86
C GLU A 87 12.23 1.41 -2.62
N ARG A 88 13.46 0.86 -2.74
CA ARG A 88 14.44 0.87 -1.65
C ARG A 88 14.76 2.29 -1.20
N THR A 89 15.00 3.18 -2.15
CA THR A 89 15.28 4.60 -1.87
C THR A 89 14.10 5.28 -1.16
N VAL A 90 12.85 4.98 -1.55
CA VAL A 90 11.68 5.50 -0.84
C VAL A 90 11.63 5.01 0.61
N ARG A 91 11.94 3.74 0.87
CA ARG A 91 12.01 3.20 2.24
C ARG A 91 13.08 3.89 3.07
N GLU A 92 14.25 4.13 2.50
CA GLU A 92 15.36 4.83 3.17
C GLU A 92 15.01 6.28 3.48
N LEU A 93 14.46 7.03 2.51
CA LEU A 93 14.09 8.44 2.68
C LEU A 93 12.97 8.65 3.71
N THR A 94 12.05 7.70 3.82
CA THR A 94 10.87 7.80 4.69
C THR A 94 11.02 7.08 6.03
N ALA A 95 12.15 6.41 6.28
CA ALA A 95 12.39 5.63 7.50
C ALA A 95 12.22 6.48 8.78
N HIS A 96 12.60 7.75 8.72
CA HIS A 96 12.51 8.68 9.85
C HIS A 96 11.07 9.10 10.21
N TRP A 97 10.06 8.74 9.40
CA TRP A 97 8.65 9.04 9.70
C TRP A 97 8.08 8.21 10.85
N GLY A 98 8.68 7.05 11.14
CA GLY A 98 8.31 6.20 12.27
C GLY A 98 6.81 5.89 12.33
N GLU A 99 6.23 5.99 13.53
CA GLU A 99 4.80 5.72 13.80
C GLU A 99 3.84 6.61 13.00
N HIS A 100 4.31 7.72 12.46
CA HIS A 100 3.49 8.66 11.68
C HIS A 100 3.56 8.42 10.18
N ALA A 101 4.28 7.41 9.71
CA ALA A 101 4.54 7.16 8.29
C ALA A 101 3.28 7.11 7.43
N ALA A 102 2.21 6.44 7.89
CA ALA A 102 0.95 6.35 7.15
C ALA A 102 0.28 7.72 6.95
N VAL A 103 0.26 8.55 8.00
CA VAL A 103 -0.33 9.89 7.98
C VAL A 103 0.51 10.85 7.13
N ILE A 104 1.83 10.84 7.31
CA ILE A 104 2.74 11.68 6.54
C ILE A 104 2.67 11.31 5.05
N GLN A 105 2.68 10.02 4.71
CA GLN A 105 2.49 9.56 3.33
C GLN A 105 1.20 10.14 2.73
N ALA A 106 0.07 10.04 3.44
CA ALA A 106 -1.21 10.55 2.96
C ALA A 106 -1.18 12.07 2.74
N ALA A 107 -0.59 12.83 3.68
CA ALA A 107 -0.45 14.28 3.56
C ALA A 107 0.43 14.70 2.39
N VAL A 108 1.56 14.01 2.18
CA VAL A 108 2.49 14.25 1.06
C VAL A 108 1.82 13.96 -0.28
N MET A 109 1.07 12.84 -0.37
CA MET A 109 0.31 12.51 -1.58
C MET A 109 -0.79 13.54 -1.87
N GLU A 110 -1.52 14.00 -0.86
CA GLU A 110 -2.55 15.03 -1.03
C GLU A 110 -1.96 16.35 -1.51
N ALA A 111 -0.86 16.81 -0.89
CA ALA A 111 -0.17 18.02 -1.32
C ALA A 111 0.36 17.91 -2.76
N PHE A 112 0.92 16.76 -3.13
CA PHE A 112 1.36 16.47 -4.49
C PHE A 112 0.18 16.51 -5.49
N ASN A 113 -0.95 15.91 -5.15
CA ASN A 113 -2.12 15.90 -6.03
C ASN A 113 -2.71 17.30 -6.24
N ARG A 114 -2.73 18.15 -5.20
CA ARG A 114 -3.20 19.54 -5.31
C ARG A 114 -2.31 20.44 -6.16
N ARG A 115 -1.02 20.11 -6.29
CA ARG A 115 -0.09 20.80 -7.19
C ARG A 115 -0.40 20.52 -8.66
N LEU A 116 -0.95 19.35 -8.99
CA LEU A 116 -1.28 19.03 -10.37
C LEU A 116 -2.48 19.86 -10.82
N PRO A 117 -2.40 20.62 -11.93
CA PRO A 117 -3.57 21.30 -12.47
C PRO A 117 -4.65 20.25 -12.77
N THR A 118 -5.90 20.56 -12.48
CA THR A 118 -7.08 19.66 -12.42
C THR A 118 -7.47 18.98 -13.74
N GLY A 119 -6.55 18.80 -14.69
CA GLY A 119 -6.80 18.20 -16.00
C GLY A 119 -5.55 17.63 -16.64
N ARG A 120 -5.04 16.50 -16.13
CA ARG A 120 -4.32 15.49 -16.93
C ARG A 120 -4.09 14.21 -16.13
N LEU A 121 -5.11 13.35 -16.13
CA LEU A 121 -4.92 11.91 -16.19
C LEU A 121 -5.31 11.51 -17.62
N GLN A 122 -4.37 11.60 -18.55
CA GLN A 122 -4.39 10.88 -19.83
C GLN A 122 -3.13 10.03 -19.87
#